data_AF-A0A2G6UL17-F1
#
_entry.id   AF-A0A2G6UL17-F1
#
_cell.length_a   1.000
_cell.length_b   1.000
_cell.length_c   1.000
_cell.angle_alpha   90.00
_cell.angle_beta   90.00
_cell.angle_gamma   90.00
#
_symmetry.space_group_name_H-M   'P 1'
#
loop_
_entity.id
_entity.type
_entity.pdbx_description
1 polymer ?
#
loop_
_entity_poly.entity_id
_entity_poly.type
_entity_poly.pdbx_seq_one_letter_code
_entity_poly.pdbx_strand_id
1 'polypeptide(L)'
;MKSKQSTEHEILNVLKDYNSGKSGLELFRKYGVYGTNIFELKQKYKDLEPNILKAIIDLHEENCRLKTMYADVSIQYRKLQDSLKEGF
;
A
#
# COMPACT_ATOMS: atom_id res chain seq x y z
N MET A 1 1.07 13.51 -10.17
CA MET A 1 2.03 12.44 -9.83
C MET A 1 1.31 11.47 -8.91
N LYS A 2 1.04 10.22 -9.33
CA LYS A 2 0.48 9.21 -8.41
C LYS A 2 1.47 9.04 -7.25
N SER A 3 1.01 9.12 -6.01
CA SER A 3 1.87 8.97 -4.83
C SER A 3 2.43 7.54 -4.79
N LYS A 4 3.69 7.38 -4.34
CA LYS A 4 4.34 6.06 -4.20
C LYS A 4 3.49 5.06 -3.39
N GLN A 5 2.72 5.55 -2.42
CA GLN A 5 1.83 4.75 -1.57
C GLN A 5 0.67 4.11 -2.35
N SER A 6 0.11 4.79 -3.36
CA SER A 6 -0.95 4.22 -4.19
C SER A 6 -0.41 3.10 -5.09
N THR A 7 0.86 3.20 -5.50
CA THR A 7 1.50 2.21 -6.37
C THR A 7 1.79 0.88 -5.64
N GLU A 8 2.15 0.92 -4.35
CA GLU A 8 2.40 -0.30 -3.57
C GLU A 8 1.11 -1.09 -3.27
N HIS A 9 0.02 -0.42 -2.91
CA HIS A 9 -1.29 -1.07 -2.76
C HIS A 9 -1.80 -1.65 -4.10
N GLU A 10 -1.59 -0.94 -5.21
CA GLU A 10 -1.90 -1.45 -6.56
C GLU A 10 -1.08 -2.72 -6.86
N ILE A 11 0.22 -2.74 -6.54
CA ILE A 11 1.10 -3.91 -6.75
C ILE A 11 0.64 -5.12 -5.93
N LEU A 12 0.30 -4.94 -4.65
CA LEU A 12 -0.16 -6.03 -3.79
C LEU A 12 -1.50 -6.60 -4.25
N ASN A 13 -2.43 -5.73 -4.68
CA ASN A 13 -3.71 -6.16 -5.23
C ASN A 13 -3.53 -6.93 -6.55
N VAL A 14 -2.61 -6.48 -7.42
CA VAL A 14 -2.25 -7.20 -8.65
C VAL A 14 -1.67 -8.58 -8.35
N LEU A 15 -0.77 -8.69 -7.36
CA LEU A 15 -0.19 -9.97 -6.94
C LEU A 15 -1.23 -10.92 -6.33
N LYS A 16 -2.17 -10.40 -5.55
CA LYS A 16 -3.29 -11.18 -4.97
C LYS A 16 -4.23 -11.71 -6.06
N ASP A 17 -4.64 -10.84 -6.99
CA ASP A 17 -5.51 -11.22 -8.11
C ASP A 17 -4.80 -12.19 -9.09
N TYR A 18 -3.48 -12.07 -9.27
CA TYR A 18 -2.68 -13.02 -10.05
C TYR A 18 -2.57 -14.39 -9.37
N ASN A 19 -2.27 -14.44 -8.07
CA ASN A 19 -2.18 -15.70 -7.32
C ASN A 19 -3.53 -16.43 -7.20
N SER A 20 -4.64 -15.71 -7.34
CA SER A 20 -5.98 -16.30 -7.43
C SER A 20 -6.35 -16.79 -8.84
N GLY A 21 -5.40 -16.70 -9.80
CA GLY A 21 -5.51 -17.31 -11.13
C GLY A 21 -6.01 -16.40 -12.24
N LYS A 22 -6.13 -15.08 -12.01
CA LYS A 22 -6.57 -14.15 -13.06
C LYS A 22 -5.55 -13.98 -14.16
N SER A 23 -6.03 -13.84 -15.39
CA SER A 23 -5.18 -13.63 -16.55
C SER A 23 -4.51 -12.25 -16.50
N GLY A 24 -3.29 -12.14 -17.01
CA GLY A 24 -2.58 -10.86 -17.14
C GLY A 24 -3.38 -9.80 -17.90
N LEU A 25 -4.25 -10.21 -18.83
CA LEU A 25 -5.14 -9.32 -19.59
C LEU A 25 -6.25 -8.71 -18.72
N GLU A 26 -6.77 -9.47 -17.75
CA GLU A 26 -7.77 -8.99 -16.78
C GLU A 26 -7.13 -8.05 -15.77
N LEU A 27 -5.92 -8.37 -15.32
CA LEU A 27 -5.13 -7.51 -14.43
C LEU A 27 -4.80 -6.17 -15.11
N PHE A 28 -4.44 -6.20 -16.39
CA PHE A 28 -4.21 -4.98 -17.17
C PHE A 28 -5.46 -4.11 -17.27
N ARG A 29 -6.62 -4.70 -17.58
CA ARG A 29 -7.88 -3.95 -17.66
C ARG A 29 -8.31 -3.36 -16.32
N LYS A 30 -8.03 -4.05 -15.21
CA LYS A 30 -8.47 -3.64 -13.87
C LYS A 30 -7.54 -2.63 -13.21
N TYR A 31 -6.23 -2.78 -13.38
CA TYR A 31 -5.23 -1.98 -12.67
C TYR A 31 -4.39 -1.08 -13.59
N GLY A 32 -4.51 -1.20 -14.91
CA GLY A 32 -3.74 -0.41 -15.88
C GLY A 32 -2.24 -0.74 -15.90
N VAL A 33 -1.84 -1.87 -15.31
CA VAL A 33 -0.43 -2.27 -15.18
C VAL A 33 -0.08 -3.23 -16.32
N TYR A 34 0.84 -2.82 -17.21
CA TYR A 34 1.32 -3.66 -18.31
C TYR A 34 1.90 -4.98 -17.79
N GLY A 35 1.60 -6.09 -18.49
CA GLY A 35 1.96 -7.45 -18.08
C GLY A 35 3.46 -7.70 -17.88
N THR A 36 4.35 -6.90 -18.49
CA THR A 36 5.79 -6.89 -18.24
C THR A 36 6.14 -6.62 -16.77
N ASN A 37 5.39 -5.72 -16.11
CA ASN A 37 5.56 -5.42 -14.69
C ASN A 37 5.13 -6.62 -13.82
N ILE A 38 4.15 -7.41 -14.25
CA ILE A 38 3.65 -8.57 -13.48
C ILE A 38 4.68 -9.71 -13.49
N PHE A 39 5.35 -9.94 -14.62
CA PHE A 39 6.41 -10.95 -14.69
C PHE A 39 7.64 -10.56 -13.86
N GLU A 40 8.03 -9.28 -13.89
CA GLU A 40 9.10 -8.74 -13.04
C GLU A 40 8.74 -8.78 -11.55
N LEU A 41 7.51 -8.42 -11.19
CA LEU A 41 6.98 -8.57 -9.83
C LEU A 41 6.98 -10.05 -9.42
N LYS A 42 6.53 -10.95 -10.30
CA LYS A 42 6.59 -12.39 -10.05
C LYS A 42 8.02 -12.83 -9.80
N GLN A 43 8.99 -12.38 -10.58
CA GLN A 43 10.40 -12.74 -10.39
C GLN A 43 10.94 -12.20 -9.05
N LYS A 44 10.58 -10.97 -8.69
CA LYS A 44 10.98 -10.32 -7.43
C LYS A 44 10.35 -10.97 -6.18
N TYR A 45 9.15 -11.51 -6.31
CA TYR A 45 8.41 -12.18 -5.23
C TYR A 45 8.32 -13.70 -5.42
N LYS A 46 9.09 -14.29 -6.33
CA LYS A 46 9.02 -15.72 -6.69
C LYS A 46 9.45 -16.62 -5.55
N ASP A 47 10.43 -16.16 -4.79
CA ASP A 47 11.03 -16.87 -3.65
C ASP A 47 10.33 -16.51 -2.33
N LEU A 48 9.30 -15.66 -2.37
CA LEU A 48 8.46 -15.43 -1.21
C LEU A 48 7.45 -16.56 -1.06
N GLU A 49 7.53 -17.28 0.05
CA GLU A 49 6.44 -18.17 0.43
C GLU A 49 5.11 -17.40 0.49
N PRO A 50 3.99 -18.02 0.09
CA PRO A 50 2.67 -17.39 0.10
C PRO A 50 2.28 -16.86 1.49
N ASN A 51 2.80 -17.47 2.57
CA ASN A 51 2.64 -17.00 3.94
C ASN A 51 3.35 -15.66 4.22
N ILE A 52 4.52 -15.45 3.63
CA ILE A 52 5.28 -14.20 3.75
C ILE A 52 4.57 -13.08 2.97
N LEU A 53 4.02 -13.39 1.79
CA LEU A 53 3.27 -12.40 1.02
C LEU A 53 2.05 -11.90 1.80
N LYS A 54 1.31 -12.80 2.46
CA LYS A 54 0.19 -12.44 3.32
C LYS A 54 0.64 -11.56 4.50
N ALA A 55 1.71 -11.93 5.19
CA ALA A 55 2.26 -11.14 6.28
C ALA A 55 2.68 -9.71 5.84
N ILE A 56 3.24 -9.57 4.63
CA ILE A 56 3.59 -8.25 4.07
C ILE A 56 2.35 -7.41 3.79
N ILE A 57 1.27 -8.01 3.27
CA ILE A 57 0.01 -7.32 3.04
C ILE A 57 -0.55 -6.81 4.38
N ASP A 58 -0.64 -7.70 5.37
CA ASP A 58 -1.20 -7.39 6.69
C ASP A 58 -0.37 -6.30 7.41
N LEU A 59 0.96 -6.39 7.36
CA LEU A 59 1.86 -5.37 7.91
C LEU A 59 1.70 -4.02 7.20
N HIS A 60 1.48 -4.02 5.89
CA HIS A 60 1.32 -2.78 5.14
C HIS A 60 -0.02 -2.09 5.45
N GLU A 61 -1.11 -2.85 5.54
CA GLU A 61 -2.42 -2.34 5.95
C GLU A 61 -2.34 -1.70 7.34
N GLU A 62 -1.70 -2.39 8.30
CA GLU A 62 -1.53 -1.85 9.65
C GLU A 62 -0.61 -0.60 9.64
N ASN A 63 0.46 -0.60 8.86
CA ASN A 63 1.33 0.58 8.73
C ASN A 63 0.59 1.80 8.15
N CYS A 64 -0.28 1.58 7.16
CA CYS A 64 -1.13 2.62 6.59
C CYS A 64 -2.08 3.20 7.66
N ARG A 65 -2.75 2.32 8.41
CA ARG A 65 -3.63 2.70 9.52
C ARG A 65 -2.89 3.50 10.60
N LEU A 66 -1.71 3.03 11.00
CA LEU A 66 -0.86 3.71 11.99
C LEU A 66 -0.40 5.09 11.52
N LYS A 67 -0.03 5.24 10.24
CA LYS A 67 0.35 6.54 9.66
C LYS A 67 -0.81 7.54 9.70
N THR A 68 -2.01 7.10 9.35
CA THR A 68 -3.21 7.96 9.43
C THR A 68 -3.47 8.39 10.86
N MET A 69 -3.49 7.44 11.80
CA MET A 69 -3.70 7.74 13.22
C MET A 69 -2.64 8.70 13.77
N TYR A 70 -1.37 8.49 13.41
CA TYR A 70 -0.28 9.39 13.81
C TYR A 70 -0.45 10.80 13.24
N ALA A 71 -0.87 10.93 11.98
CA ALA A 71 -1.14 12.22 11.37
C ALA A 71 -2.27 12.96 12.10
N ASP A 72 -3.37 12.26 12.42
CA ASP A 72 -4.50 12.83 13.15
C ASP A 72 -4.10 13.33 14.54
N VAL A 73 -3.36 12.51 15.30
CA VAL A 73 -2.83 12.89 16.61
C VAL A 73 -1.87 14.07 16.49
N SER A 74 -0.98 14.07 15.51
CA SER A 74 -0.02 15.16 15.27
C SER A 74 -0.73 16.48 14.95
N ILE A 75 -1.82 16.44 14.19
CA ILE A 75 -2.64 17.61 13.89
C ILE A 75 -3.31 18.14 15.17
N GLN A 76 -3.89 17.26 15.98
CA GLN A 76 -4.51 17.66 17.25
C GLN A 76 -3.49 18.26 18.21
N TYR A 77 -2.32 17.63 18.34
CA TYR A 77 -1.23 18.13 19.16
C TYR A 77 -0.77 19.53 18.73
N ARG A 78 -0.61 19.74 17.41
CA ARG A 78 -0.24 21.06 16.87
C ARG A 78 -1.31 22.12 17.21
N LYS A 79 -2.59 21.81 16.98
CA LYS A 79 -3.70 22.71 17.33
C LYS A 79 -3.69 23.09 18.81
N LEU A 80 -3.46 22.11 19.70
CA LEU A 80 -3.37 22.35 21.14
C LEU A 80 -2.19 23.26 21.48
N GLN A 81 -1.01 23.02 20.89
CA GLN A 81 0.15 23.88 21.10
C GLN A 81 -0.07 25.30 20.60
N ASP A 82 -0.75 25.47 19.46
CA ASP A 82 -1.05 26.80 18.92
C ASP A 82 -2.05 27.55 19.80
N SER A 83 -3.12 26.90 20.26
CA SER A 83 -4.07 27.51 21.22
C SER A 83 -3.43 27.90 22.55
N LEU A 84 -2.46 27.11 23.04
CA LEU A 84 -1.71 27.46 24.24
C LEU A 84 -0.78 28.68 24.02
N LYS A 85 -0.25 28.87 22.81
CA LYS A 85 0.60 30.03 22.49
C LYS A 85 -0.19 31.32 22.29
N GLU A 86 -1.42 31.23 21.78
CA GLU A 86 -2.30 32.40 21.58
C GLU A 86 -2.95 32.89 22.90
N GLY A 87 -2.98 32.06 23.93
CA GLY A 87 -3.56 32.38 25.25
C GLY A 87 -2.63 33.11 26.22
N PHE A 88 -1.41 33.48 25.81
CA PHE A 88 -0.43 34.29 26.54
C PHE A 88 -0.04 35.52 25.73
#